data_AF-A0A151EGC8-F1
#
_entry.id   AF-A0A151EGC8-F1
#
_cell.length_a   1.000
_cell.length_b   1.000
_cell.length_c   1.000
_cell.angle_alpha   90.00
_cell.angle_beta   90.00
_cell.angle_gamma   90.00
#
_symmetry.space_group_name_H-M   'P 1'
#
loop_
_entity.id
_entity.type
_entity.pdbx_description
1 polymer ?
#
loop_
_entity_poly.entity_id
_entity_poly.type
_entity_poly.pdbx_seq_one_letter_code
_entity_poly.pdbx_strand_id
1 'polypeptide(L)'
;MKALWIAALLAVSLVPAEPVNPHILIDTGHGGYPLKDGRLSEFRDYAERKGFSVDFKEIGTVDLHEYCLVLSVNPDTVFSQEECGRLRDYLAQGGIFFLTGAGDFENRDHSEVTNPLLETVGSEMRLNDDQLQDTINSGKSYIPLFDQWQPHPFTELLCPISLYSPESVITGGGYPLLQGNATTKSTDTDGSVVIPAQEWVTVLAVERIGKGDLFVGGSWGFVSGLTFQGHREFVDKLLQYVSRKKTTIPFYREAFQGASIVTGEKCRPEVDRKGAEILCNILHGEISSQNTPAAPTVVVGGPEVNPLFGEINPYLPIQFGKDHHWYITRDGHTFYGQEYGIIAVVTVEGYDVLVVAGLGGTGTAGAVNVLEHIEDYALVYTYNEYGEAVLINVSGDVNLNGIQDTSESWEILVL
;
A
#
# COMPACT_ATOMS: atom_id res chain seq x y z
N MET A 1 45.82 10.54 -23.90
CA MET A 1 45.14 11.17 -22.75
C MET A 1 43.66 10.77 -22.63
N LYS A 2 42.79 10.95 -23.64
CA LYS A 2 41.36 10.55 -23.56
C LYS A 2 41.11 9.07 -23.21
N ALA A 3 41.91 8.14 -23.74
CA ALA A 3 41.77 6.71 -23.44
C ALA A 3 42.13 6.32 -21.99
N LEU A 4 43.02 7.09 -21.34
CA LEU A 4 43.38 6.89 -19.93
C LEU A 4 42.27 7.38 -18.98
N TRP A 5 41.51 8.41 -19.37
CA TRP A 5 40.35 8.90 -18.61
C TRP A 5 39.15 7.95 -18.69
N ILE A 6 38.90 7.35 -19.85
CA ILE A 6 37.83 6.35 -20.01
C ILE A 6 38.13 5.08 -19.21
N ALA A 7 39.39 4.64 -19.19
CA ALA A 7 39.81 3.49 -18.39
C ALA A 7 39.74 3.77 -16.87
N ALA A 8 40.04 4.99 -16.43
CA ALA A 8 39.88 5.38 -15.02
C ALA A 8 38.41 5.48 -14.59
N LEU A 9 37.52 5.99 -15.45
CA LEU A 9 36.07 6.02 -15.21
C LEU A 9 35.44 4.61 -15.17
N LEU A 10 35.88 3.71 -16.06
CA LEU A 10 35.47 2.30 -16.04
C LEU A 10 36.02 1.55 -14.83
N ALA A 11 37.23 1.89 -14.35
CA ALA A 11 37.79 1.28 -13.14
C ALA A 11 37.08 1.76 -11.86
N VAL A 12 36.59 3.01 -11.82
CA VAL A 12 35.76 3.51 -10.70
C VAL A 12 34.36 2.89 -10.72
N SER A 13 33.79 2.57 -11.89
CA SER A 13 32.49 1.87 -12.00
C SER A 13 32.57 0.36 -11.73
N LEU A 14 33.77 -0.20 -11.55
CA LEU A 14 34.03 -1.61 -11.26
C LEU A 14 34.32 -1.88 -9.79
N VAL A 15 34.40 -0.84 -8.95
CA VAL A 15 34.23 -1.01 -7.51
C VAL A 15 32.74 -1.28 -7.30
N PRO A 16 32.32 -2.49 -6.91
CA PRO A 16 30.94 -2.67 -6.48
C PRO A 16 30.70 -1.62 -5.39
N ALA A 17 29.72 -0.74 -5.58
CA ALA A 17 29.23 0.06 -4.48
C ALA A 17 29.00 -0.91 -3.32
N GLU A 18 29.58 -0.63 -2.15
CA GLU A 18 29.20 -1.44 -0.99
C GLU A 18 27.68 -1.43 -0.93
N PRO A 19 27.03 -2.59 -0.72
CA PRO A 19 25.59 -2.62 -0.60
C PRO A 19 25.23 -1.65 0.51
N VAL A 20 24.64 -0.51 0.13
CA VAL A 20 24.19 0.48 1.09
C VAL A 20 23.03 -0.20 1.81
N ASN A 21 23.28 -0.61 3.05
CA ASN A 21 22.25 -1.19 3.90
C ASN A 21 21.06 -0.22 3.91
N PRO A 22 19.82 -0.67 3.66
CA PRO A 22 18.67 0.22 3.72
C PRO A 22 18.59 0.89 5.10
N HIS A 23 18.36 2.21 5.11
CA HIS A 23 18.34 2.99 6.35
C HIS A 23 16.91 3.12 6.88
N ILE A 24 16.74 3.01 8.19
CA ILE A 24 15.49 3.28 8.91
C ILE A 24 15.73 4.47 9.83
N LEU A 25 14.83 5.44 9.80
CA LEU A 25 14.83 6.58 10.72
C LEU A 25 13.83 6.30 11.84
N ILE A 26 14.29 6.42 13.09
CA ILE A 26 13.44 6.53 14.26
C ILE A 26 13.50 7.98 14.71
N ASP A 27 12.34 8.64 14.66
CA ASP A 27 12.19 10.03 15.05
C ASP A 27 12.44 10.21 16.55
N THR A 28 13.39 11.09 16.87
CA THR A 28 13.68 11.49 18.25
C THR A 28 13.15 12.86 18.63
N GLY A 29 12.72 13.66 17.66
CA GLY A 29 12.33 15.05 17.86
C GLY A 29 11.02 15.21 18.61
N HIS A 30 10.12 14.23 18.45
CA HIS A 30 8.76 14.31 18.98
C HIS A 30 8.53 13.45 20.23
N GLY A 31 9.56 12.81 20.77
CA GLY A 31 9.50 12.12 22.06
C GLY A 31 8.75 10.78 22.03
N GLY A 32 7.92 10.56 23.05
CA GLY A 32 7.19 9.32 23.28
C GLY A 32 7.77 8.45 24.38
N TYR A 33 6.88 7.87 25.19
CA TYR A 33 7.24 6.94 26.28
C TYR A 33 8.21 5.82 25.83
N PRO A 34 7.99 5.13 24.69
CA PRO A 34 8.87 4.04 24.27
C PRO A 34 10.30 4.50 23.94
N LEU A 35 10.44 5.72 23.42
CA LEU A 35 11.74 6.31 23.12
C LEU A 35 12.48 6.67 24.41
N LYS A 36 11.81 7.35 25.34
CA LYS A 36 12.38 7.79 26.64
C LYS A 36 12.87 6.62 27.50
N ASP A 37 12.17 5.49 27.45
CA ASP A 37 12.51 4.27 28.20
C ASP A 37 13.46 3.34 27.43
N GLY A 38 13.96 3.74 26.25
CA GLY A 38 14.88 2.95 25.44
C GLY A 38 14.28 1.66 24.87
N ARG A 39 12.95 1.54 24.84
CA ARG A 39 12.21 0.36 24.37
C ARG A 39 12.50 0.04 22.90
N LEU A 40 12.79 1.06 22.09
CA LEU A 40 13.08 0.89 20.66
C LEU A 40 14.49 0.34 20.37
N SER A 41 15.33 0.15 21.39
CA SER A 41 16.64 -0.50 21.21
C SER A 41 16.50 -1.93 20.70
N GLU A 42 15.45 -2.65 21.11
CA GLU A 42 15.23 -4.02 20.63
C GLU A 42 14.89 -4.07 19.14
N PHE A 43 14.11 -3.09 18.65
CA PHE A 43 13.80 -2.93 17.23
C PHE A 43 15.07 -2.64 16.45
N ARG A 44 15.88 -1.67 16.91
CA ARG A 44 17.18 -1.33 16.30
C ARG A 44 18.03 -2.58 16.14
N ASP A 45 18.29 -3.28 17.25
CA ASP A 45 19.16 -4.45 17.26
C ASP A 45 18.59 -5.58 16.37
N TYR A 46 17.27 -5.71 16.27
CA TYR A 46 16.63 -6.69 15.40
C TYR A 46 16.77 -6.33 13.92
N ALA A 47 16.51 -5.08 13.54
CA ALA A 47 16.65 -4.59 12.18
C ALA A 47 18.12 -4.62 11.70
N GLU A 48 19.06 -4.25 12.56
CA GLU A 48 20.51 -4.34 12.26
C GLU A 48 20.95 -5.79 12.00
N ARG A 49 20.45 -6.76 12.77
CA ARG A 49 20.67 -8.18 12.49
C ARG A 49 20.08 -8.66 11.16
N LYS A 50 19.11 -7.92 10.61
CA LYS A 50 18.48 -8.17 9.31
C LYS A 50 19.15 -7.39 8.16
N GLY A 51 20.22 -6.64 8.44
CA GLY A 51 20.99 -5.92 7.44
C GLY A 51 20.55 -4.48 7.18
N PHE A 52 19.75 -3.89 8.08
CA PHE A 52 19.38 -2.48 8.01
C PHE A 52 20.33 -1.62 8.85
N SER A 53 20.50 -0.37 8.45
CA SER A 53 21.04 0.67 9.34
C SER A 53 19.89 1.39 10.02
N VAL A 54 20.01 1.72 11.31
CA VAL A 54 18.93 2.40 12.05
C VAL A 54 19.49 3.65 12.72
N ASP A 55 18.93 4.79 12.35
CA ASP A 55 19.30 6.10 12.89
C ASP A 55 18.24 6.61 13.86
N PHE A 56 18.68 7.20 14.97
CA PHE A 56 17.85 7.93 15.93
C PHE A 56 18.13 9.42 15.76
N LYS A 57 17.30 10.13 15.02
CA LYS A 57 17.50 11.54 14.66
C LYS A 57 16.15 12.26 14.55
N GLU A 58 16.18 13.59 14.60
CA GLU A 58 14.99 14.42 14.39
C GLU A 58 14.69 14.53 12.89
N ILE A 59 13.41 14.40 12.50
CA ILE A 59 12.97 14.46 11.10
C ILE A 59 13.45 15.73 10.38
N GLY A 60 13.43 16.87 11.05
CA GLY A 60 13.89 18.15 10.49
C GLY A 60 15.40 18.20 10.16
N THR A 61 16.21 17.26 10.65
CA THR A 61 17.68 17.32 10.57
C THR A 61 18.29 16.45 9.47
N VAL A 62 17.49 15.65 8.76
CA VAL A 62 17.96 14.63 7.82
C VAL A 62 17.20 14.67 6.50
N ASP A 63 17.83 14.23 5.40
CA ASP A 63 17.11 13.98 4.16
C ASP A 63 16.31 12.67 4.28
N LEU A 64 14.98 12.76 4.26
CA LEU A 64 14.11 11.60 4.43
C LEU A 64 14.24 10.58 3.27
N HIS A 65 14.68 11.01 2.08
CA HIS A 65 14.81 10.13 0.92
C HIS A 65 15.97 9.13 1.04
N GLU A 66 16.86 9.30 2.01
CA GLU A 66 17.89 8.32 2.34
C GLU A 66 17.32 7.09 3.09
N TYR A 67 16.08 7.19 3.61
CA TYR A 67 15.48 6.20 4.49
C TYR A 67 14.35 5.42 3.80
N CYS A 68 14.39 4.10 3.91
CA CYS A 68 13.32 3.21 3.41
C CYS A 68 12.11 3.15 4.34
N LEU A 69 12.26 3.59 5.58
CA LEU A 69 11.21 3.64 6.59
C LEU A 69 11.49 4.79 7.57
N VAL A 70 10.47 5.59 7.83
CA VAL A 70 10.46 6.57 8.93
C VAL A 70 9.47 6.07 9.99
N LEU A 71 9.90 6.03 11.25
CA LEU A 71 9.09 5.63 12.40
C LEU A 71 8.92 6.82 13.34
N SER A 72 7.68 7.16 13.69
CA SER A 72 7.39 8.03 14.84
C SER A 72 6.47 7.29 15.81
N VAL A 73 6.94 7.16 17.05
CA VAL A 73 6.38 6.20 18.01
C VAL A 73 5.83 6.92 19.23
N ASN A 74 4.52 7.10 19.25
CA ASN A 74 3.73 7.76 20.28
C ASN A 74 4.24 9.18 20.60
N PRO A 75 4.28 10.09 19.62
CA PRO A 75 4.86 11.42 19.81
C PRO A 75 4.14 12.19 20.93
N ASP A 76 4.90 12.96 21.71
CA ASP A 76 4.43 13.81 22.81
C ASP A 76 4.35 15.29 22.41
N THR A 77 4.94 15.67 21.28
CA THR A 77 5.00 17.07 20.83
C THR A 77 4.57 17.22 19.38
N VAL A 78 3.94 18.35 19.09
CA VAL A 78 3.44 18.67 17.74
C VAL A 78 4.57 18.80 16.72
N PHE A 79 4.28 18.38 15.49
CA PHE A 79 5.18 18.52 14.35
C PHE A 79 5.07 19.93 13.79
N SER A 80 6.20 20.50 13.37
CA SER A 80 6.19 21.78 12.66
C SER A 80 5.63 21.62 11.25
N GLN A 81 5.12 22.72 10.67
CA GLN A 81 4.66 22.71 9.27
C GLN A 81 5.75 22.29 8.27
N GLU A 82 7.01 22.62 8.57
CA GLU A 82 8.15 22.22 7.75
C GLU A 82 8.33 20.70 7.78
N GLU A 83 8.29 20.08 8.97
CA GLU A 83 8.40 18.62 9.12
C GLU A 83 7.24 17.89 8.44
N CYS A 84 6.01 18.38 8.61
CA CYS A 84 4.85 17.82 7.90
C CYS A 84 5.02 17.93 6.37
N GLY A 85 5.53 19.06 5.87
CA GLY A 85 5.84 19.23 4.45
C GLY A 85 6.86 18.21 3.95
N ARG A 86 7.94 17.98 4.71
CA ARG A 86 8.96 16.97 4.39
C ARG A 86 8.39 15.56 4.37
N LEU A 87 7.55 15.20 5.34
CA LEU A 87 6.90 13.89 5.40
C LEU A 87 5.93 13.68 4.21
N ARG A 88 5.18 14.71 3.83
CA ARG A 88 4.33 14.66 2.64
C ARG A 88 5.14 14.46 1.37
N ASP A 89 6.24 15.19 1.20
CA ASP A 89 7.11 15.05 0.04
C ASP A 89 7.83 13.69 0.01
N TYR A 90 8.18 13.16 1.18
CA TYR A 90 8.73 11.81 1.36
C TYR A 90 7.73 10.73 0.91
N LEU A 91 6.49 10.79 1.40
CA LEU A 91 5.41 9.88 0.99
C LEU A 91 5.11 10.02 -0.51
N ALA A 92 5.00 11.24 -1.03
CA ALA A 92 4.72 11.50 -2.45
C ALA A 92 5.75 10.83 -3.38
N GLN A 93 6.98 10.64 -2.93
CA GLN A 93 8.07 10.01 -3.69
C GLN A 93 8.24 8.51 -3.43
N GLY A 94 7.36 7.88 -2.64
CA GLY A 94 7.41 6.43 -2.36
C GLY A 94 7.99 6.05 -1.01
N GLY A 95 8.19 7.01 -0.11
CA GLY A 95 8.60 6.74 1.26
C GLY A 95 7.55 5.93 2.03
N ILE A 96 7.99 5.26 3.09
CA ILE A 96 7.09 4.55 4.01
C ILE A 96 7.19 5.23 5.37
N PHE A 97 6.09 5.79 5.86
CA PHE A 97 6.01 6.39 7.18
C PHE A 97 5.08 5.56 8.05
N PHE A 98 5.54 5.16 9.24
CA PHE A 98 4.73 4.48 10.22
C PHE A 98 4.64 5.31 11.50
N LEU A 99 3.44 5.84 11.72
CA LEU A 99 3.05 6.53 12.94
C LEU A 99 2.33 5.54 13.85
N THR A 100 2.78 5.43 15.10
CA THR A 100 2.02 4.68 16.11
C THR A 100 1.60 5.58 17.26
N GLY A 101 0.46 5.32 17.88
CA GLY A 101 0.06 5.95 19.14
C GLY A 101 0.01 4.97 20.31
N ALA A 102 -0.88 5.24 21.25
CA ALA A 102 -1.12 4.46 22.45
C ALA A 102 -2.56 4.66 22.91
N GLY A 103 -3.13 3.72 23.63
CA GLY A 103 -4.42 3.89 24.27
C GLY A 103 -4.38 4.98 25.34
N ASP A 104 -5.56 5.56 25.59
CA ASP A 104 -5.86 6.56 26.62
C ASP A 104 -5.73 6.01 28.07
N PHE A 105 -4.68 5.26 28.40
CA PHE A 105 -4.36 4.98 29.79
C PHE A 105 -3.58 6.17 30.37
N GLU A 106 -4.26 6.97 31.20
CA GLU A 106 -3.75 8.24 31.77
C GLU A 106 -3.61 9.39 30.75
N ASN A 107 -4.49 9.50 29.73
CA ASN A 107 -4.47 10.58 28.72
C ASN A 107 -3.18 10.58 27.88
N ARG A 108 -2.76 9.38 27.47
CA ARG A 108 -1.51 9.10 26.73
C ARG A 108 -1.72 8.80 25.24
N ASP A 109 -2.96 8.88 24.77
CA ASP A 109 -3.33 8.76 23.36
C ASP A 109 -2.66 9.83 22.51
N HIS A 110 -2.58 11.05 23.05
CA HIS A 110 -1.99 12.20 22.38
C HIS A 110 -2.58 12.40 20.97
N SER A 111 -3.87 12.08 20.79
CA SER A 111 -4.57 12.23 19.51
C SER A 111 -4.57 13.70 19.04
N GLU A 112 -4.49 14.66 19.98
CA GLU A 112 -4.29 16.09 19.71
C GLU A 112 -2.91 16.44 19.11
N VAL A 113 -1.93 15.54 19.23
CA VAL A 113 -0.59 15.68 18.65
C VAL A 113 -0.50 14.96 17.30
N THR A 114 -1.03 13.73 17.22
CA THR A 114 -0.91 12.88 16.04
C THR A 114 -1.87 13.28 14.92
N ASN A 115 -3.12 13.64 15.22
CA ASN A 115 -4.13 13.95 14.21
C ASN A 115 -3.83 15.22 13.39
N PRO A 116 -3.30 16.32 13.94
CA PRO A 116 -2.88 17.47 13.14
C PRO A 116 -1.77 17.14 12.13
N LEU A 117 -0.84 16.23 12.49
CA LEU A 117 0.17 15.72 11.55
C LEU A 117 -0.50 14.98 10.39
N LEU A 118 -1.39 14.04 10.70
CA LEU A 118 -2.12 13.23 9.70
C LEU A 118 -2.90 14.14 8.73
N GLU A 119 -3.60 15.15 9.24
CA GLU A 119 -4.29 16.14 8.42
C GLU A 119 -3.33 16.92 7.51
N THR A 120 -2.20 17.37 8.04
CA THR A 120 -1.25 18.20 7.28
C THR A 120 -0.54 17.41 6.17
N VAL A 121 -0.31 16.11 6.36
CA VAL A 121 0.24 15.23 5.30
C VAL A 121 -0.80 14.79 4.27
N GLY A 122 -2.08 15.13 4.49
CA GLY A 122 -3.18 14.86 3.56
C GLY A 122 -3.90 13.52 3.79
N SER A 123 -3.69 12.88 4.94
CA SER A 123 -4.35 11.63 5.29
C SER A 123 -5.75 11.89 5.86
N GLU A 124 -6.68 10.97 5.59
CA GLU A 124 -8.02 10.95 6.21
C GLU A 124 -8.07 10.07 7.47
N MET A 125 -7.04 9.25 7.71
CA MET A 125 -6.94 8.42 8.92
C MET A 125 -6.78 9.25 10.18
N ARG A 126 -7.33 8.81 11.31
CA ARG A 126 -7.19 9.46 12.62
C ARG A 126 -7.00 8.43 13.72
N LEU A 127 -6.29 8.79 14.77
CA LEU A 127 -6.28 8.06 16.04
C LEU A 127 -7.38 8.61 16.94
N ASN A 128 -8.16 7.71 17.55
CA ASN A 128 -9.21 8.08 18.47
C ASN A 128 -8.66 8.23 19.89
N ASP A 129 -9.21 9.19 20.63
CA ASP A 129 -9.05 9.29 22.07
C ASP A 129 -9.82 8.16 22.77
N ASP A 130 -9.26 6.95 22.72
CA ASP A 130 -9.85 5.76 23.33
C ASP A 130 -8.80 4.73 23.78
N GLN A 131 -9.30 3.68 24.43
CA GLN A 131 -8.55 2.49 24.74
C GLN A 131 -9.34 1.24 24.35
N LEU A 132 -8.69 0.38 23.56
CA LEU A 132 -9.20 -0.92 23.21
C LEU A 132 -9.01 -1.92 24.34
N GLN A 133 -10.10 -2.61 24.67
CA GLN A 133 -10.13 -3.64 25.71
C GLN A 133 -10.74 -4.94 25.20
N ASP A 134 -10.13 -6.06 25.62
CA ASP A 134 -10.68 -7.40 25.39
C ASP A 134 -10.32 -8.34 26.55
N THR A 135 -11.34 -8.86 27.22
CA THR A 135 -11.19 -9.78 28.38
C THR A 135 -11.35 -11.25 28.00
N ILE A 136 -11.74 -11.55 26.77
CA ILE A 136 -12.03 -12.91 26.31
C ILE A 136 -10.83 -13.50 25.59
N ASN A 137 -10.19 -12.71 24.72
CA ASN A 137 -9.07 -13.17 23.91
C ASN A 137 -7.70 -12.95 24.58
N SER A 138 -7.68 -12.46 25.82
CA SER A 138 -6.45 -12.21 26.56
C SER A 138 -6.62 -12.47 28.06
N GLY A 139 -5.51 -12.61 28.79
CA GLY A 139 -5.51 -12.69 30.25
C GLY A 139 -5.67 -11.33 30.95
N LYS A 140 -5.65 -10.21 30.22
CA LYS A 140 -5.66 -8.83 30.75
C LYS A 140 -6.37 -7.90 29.77
N SER A 141 -7.44 -7.22 30.21
CA SER A 141 -8.26 -6.36 29.34
C SER A 141 -7.47 -5.38 28.48
N TYR A 142 -6.41 -4.78 29.04
CA TYR A 142 -5.54 -3.78 28.40
C TYR A 142 -4.39 -4.38 27.58
N ILE A 143 -4.34 -5.70 27.38
CA ILE A 143 -3.42 -6.35 26.44
C ILE A 143 -4.22 -7.30 25.53
N PRO A 144 -5.14 -6.79 24.69
CA PRO A 144 -5.91 -7.63 23.78
C PRO A 144 -4.99 -8.41 22.83
N LEU A 145 -5.38 -9.65 22.51
CA LEU A 145 -4.79 -10.43 21.43
C LEU A 145 -5.64 -10.22 20.17
N PHE A 146 -5.03 -9.82 19.07
CA PHE A 146 -5.69 -9.59 17.79
C PHE A 146 -5.24 -10.62 16.77
N ASP A 147 -6.18 -11.17 16.01
CA ASP A 147 -5.92 -12.12 14.92
C ASP A 147 -6.72 -11.84 13.64
N GLN A 148 -7.51 -10.77 13.60
CA GLN A 148 -8.33 -10.37 12.45
C GLN A 148 -7.53 -9.53 11.44
N TRP A 149 -6.43 -10.10 10.94
CA TRP A 149 -5.63 -9.53 9.86
C TRP A 149 -6.45 -9.46 8.56
N GLN A 150 -6.46 -8.30 7.92
CA GLN A 150 -7.13 -8.12 6.63
C GLN A 150 -6.18 -8.49 5.48
N PRO A 151 -6.68 -9.00 4.34
CA PRO A 151 -5.84 -9.37 3.20
C PRO A 151 -5.01 -8.19 2.66
N HIS A 152 -3.69 -8.27 2.80
CA HIS A 152 -2.76 -7.29 2.25
C HIS A 152 -1.39 -7.96 2.08
N PRO A 153 -0.53 -7.51 1.14
CA PRO A 153 0.80 -8.11 0.96
C PRO A 153 1.69 -8.04 2.21
N PHE A 154 1.42 -7.09 3.09
CA PHE A 154 2.10 -6.93 4.38
C PHE A 154 1.61 -7.92 5.44
N THR A 155 0.31 -8.22 5.46
CA THR A 155 -0.35 -8.96 6.55
C THR A 155 -0.40 -10.47 6.31
N GLU A 156 0.00 -10.92 5.12
CA GLU A 156 0.02 -12.32 4.73
C GLU A 156 0.79 -13.18 5.74
N LEU A 157 0.11 -14.21 6.27
CA LEU A 157 0.65 -15.19 7.24
C LEU A 157 1.14 -14.58 8.56
N LEU A 158 0.69 -13.39 8.94
CA LEU A 158 1.00 -12.85 10.26
C LEU A 158 0.33 -13.68 11.37
N CYS A 159 1.11 -14.03 12.39
CA CYS A 159 0.56 -14.59 13.62
C CYS A 159 -0.31 -13.58 14.37
N PRO A 160 -1.18 -14.04 15.29
CA PRO A 160 -1.84 -13.16 16.25
C PRO A 160 -0.84 -12.30 17.02
N ILE A 161 -1.21 -11.06 17.31
CA ILE A 161 -0.38 -10.08 18.01
C ILE A 161 -1.10 -9.52 19.24
N SER A 162 -0.39 -9.41 20.36
CA SER A 162 -0.93 -8.85 21.60
C SER A 162 -0.45 -7.42 21.80
N LEU A 163 -1.34 -6.44 21.83
CA LEU A 163 -0.92 -5.03 21.90
C LEU A 163 -1.21 -4.46 23.28
N TYR A 164 -0.22 -3.82 23.89
CA TYR A 164 -0.37 -3.17 25.19
C TYR A 164 -1.07 -1.82 24.99
N SER A 165 -2.17 -1.61 25.70
CA SER A 165 -3.03 -0.43 25.67
C SER A 165 -3.14 0.13 24.26
N PRO A 166 -3.85 -0.53 23.33
CA PRO A 166 -4.07 0.02 21.99
C PRO A 166 -5.21 1.04 22.01
N GLU A 167 -5.20 2.00 21.10
CA GLU A 167 -6.36 2.82 20.70
C GLU A 167 -6.91 2.37 19.33
N SER A 168 -8.08 2.85 18.94
CA SER A 168 -8.63 2.64 17.60
C SER A 168 -8.12 3.65 16.57
N VAL A 169 -8.10 3.19 15.32
CA VAL A 169 -7.81 3.99 14.13
C VAL A 169 -9.11 4.20 13.37
N ILE A 170 -9.51 5.45 13.16
CA ILE A 170 -10.49 5.80 12.13
C ILE A 170 -9.77 5.72 10.78
N THR A 171 -10.28 4.91 9.86
CA THR A 171 -9.63 4.71 8.56
C THR A 171 -9.84 5.86 7.60
N GLY A 172 -11.00 6.53 7.62
CA GLY A 172 -11.37 7.44 6.52
C GLY A 172 -11.31 6.68 5.18
N GLY A 173 -10.46 7.12 4.26
CA GLY A 173 -10.11 6.42 3.00
C GLY A 173 -9.00 5.36 3.09
N GLY A 174 -8.34 5.17 4.24
CA GLY A 174 -7.32 4.14 4.44
C GLY A 174 -7.88 2.71 4.46
N TYR A 175 -7.02 1.74 4.15
CA TYR A 175 -7.34 0.31 4.20
C TYR A 175 -7.02 -0.27 5.60
N PRO A 176 -7.99 -0.91 6.29
CA PRO A 176 -7.72 -1.56 7.57
C PRO A 176 -6.81 -2.77 7.35
N LEU A 177 -5.74 -2.90 8.12
CA LEU A 177 -4.82 -4.04 8.10
C LEU A 177 -5.06 -5.00 9.26
N LEU A 178 -5.46 -4.47 10.43
CA LEU A 178 -5.79 -5.26 11.62
C LEU A 178 -7.08 -4.72 12.23
N GLN A 179 -8.03 -5.61 12.46
CA GLN A 179 -9.27 -5.29 13.16
C GLN A 179 -9.32 -5.93 14.55
N GLY A 180 -10.14 -5.34 15.42
CA GLY A 180 -10.55 -5.91 16.69
C GLY A 180 -11.34 -7.20 16.49
N ASN A 181 -11.29 -8.06 17.49
CA ASN A 181 -12.16 -9.23 17.53
C ASN A 181 -13.61 -8.79 17.79
N ALA A 182 -14.58 -9.67 17.57
CA ALA A 182 -16.00 -9.40 17.87
C ALA A 182 -16.28 -9.02 19.34
N THR A 183 -15.33 -9.29 20.25
CA THR A 183 -15.38 -9.00 21.69
C THR A 183 -14.59 -7.77 22.09
N THR A 184 -13.81 -7.19 21.18
CA THR A 184 -13.06 -5.95 21.42
C THR A 184 -14.05 -4.80 21.62
N LYS A 185 -13.74 -3.93 22.58
CA LYS A 185 -14.49 -2.71 22.89
C LYS A 185 -13.54 -1.53 22.83
N SER A 186 -14.02 -0.40 22.33
CA SER A 186 -13.35 0.90 22.48
C SER A 186 -14.02 1.65 23.64
N THR A 187 -13.20 2.07 24.60
CA THR A 187 -13.63 2.82 25.78
C THR A 187 -12.72 4.03 25.95
N ASP A 188 -13.30 5.21 26.03
CA ASP A 188 -12.63 6.41 26.53
C ASP A 188 -12.42 6.22 28.05
N THR A 189 -11.23 6.56 28.56
CA THR A 189 -10.93 6.45 30.00
C THR A 189 -11.74 7.46 30.83
N ASP A 190 -12.34 8.47 30.19
CA ASP A 190 -13.36 9.34 30.79
C ASP A 190 -14.66 8.59 31.17
N GLY A 191 -14.81 7.35 30.71
CA GLY A 191 -15.90 6.44 31.05
C GLY A 191 -16.95 6.27 29.95
N SER A 192 -16.77 6.89 28.79
CA SER A 192 -17.68 6.77 27.65
C SER A 192 -17.28 5.60 26.74
N VAL A 193 -18.22 4.70 26.42
CA VAL A 193 -17.99 3.71 25.35
C VAL A 193 -18.12 4.42 24.01
N VAL A 194 -17.02 4.54 23.27
CA VAL A 194 -17.00 5.20 21.95
C VAL A 194 -17.53 4.24 20.88
N ILE A 195 -17.10 2.97 20.90
CA ILE A 195 -17.58 1.92 19.99
C ILE A 195 -17.89 0.65 20.79
N PRO A 196 -19.14 0.14 20.75
CA PRO A 196 -19.53 -1.06 21.49
C PRO A 196 -18.93 -2.33 20.87
N ALA A 197 -18.89 -3.42 21.66
CA ALA A 197 -18.58 -4.74 21.12
C ALA A 197 -19.59 -5.12 20.02
N GLN A 198 -19.12 -5.80 18.97
CA GLN A 198 -19.82 -6.21 17.73
C GLN A 198 -19.72 -5.26 16.53
N GLU A 199 -19.11 -4.09 16.68
CA GLU A 199 -18.66 -3.27 15.55
C GLU A 199 -17.17 -3.49 15.28
N TRP A 200 -16.77 -3.55 14.01
CA TRP A 200 -15.37 -3.74 13.65
C TRP A 200 -14.59 -2.47 13.98
N VAL A 201 -13.64 -2.61 14.89
CA VAL A 201 -12.72 -1.52 15.26
C VAL A 201 -11.40 -1.75 14.54
N THR A 202 -10.86 -0.74 13.86
CA THR A 202 -9.55 -0.85 13.23
C THR A 202 -8.45 -0.51 14.23
N VAL A 203 -7.35 -1.26 14.21
CA VAL A 203 -6.20 -1.11 15.13
C VAL A 203 -4.93 -0.71 14.38
N LEU A 204 -4.82 -1.14 13.12
CA LEU A 204 -3.77 -0.77 12.19
C LEU A 204 -4.40 -0.56 10.83
N ALA A 205 -4.02 0.53 10.16
CA ALA A 205 -4.44 0.83 8.80
C ALA A 205 -3.25 1.33 7.97
N VAL A 206 -3.42 1.28 6.65
CA VAL A 206 -2.51 1.87 5.68
C VAL A 206 -3.26 2.77 4.72
N GLU A 207 -2.69 3.90 4.38
CA GLU A 207 -3.19 4.80 3.34
C GLU A 207 -2.06 5.11 2.35
N ARG A 208 -2.39 5.09 1.06
CA ARG A 208 -1.47 5.48 0.00
C ARG A 208 -1.50 6.99 -0.15
N ILE A 209 -0.39 7.65 0.12
CA ILE A 209 -0.23 9.11 -0.07
C ILE A 209 0.78 9.32 -1.19
N GLY A 210 0.28 9.75 -2.35
CA GLY A 210 1.07 9.78 -3.59
C GLY A 210 1.60 8.39 -3.93
N LYS A 211 2.92 8.21 -3.97
CA LYS A 211 3.55 6.92 -4.29
C LYS A 211 3.90 6.07 -3.06
N GLY A 212 3.77 6.61 -1.85
CA GLY A 212 4.26 6.01 -0.61
C GLY A 212 3.16 5.57 0.34
N ASP A 213 3.52 4.74 1.32
CA ASP A 213 2.56 4.17 2.27
C ASP A 213 2.69 4.84 3.64
N LEU A 214 1.56 5.33 4.15
CA LEU A 214 1.39 5.79 5.51
C LEU A 214 0.71 4.70 6.33
N PHE A 215 1.43 4.12 7.28
CA PHE A 215 0.87 3.21 8.28
C PHE A 215 0.49 4.01 9.53
N VAL A 216 -0.70 3.76 10.06
CA VAL A 216 -1.17 4.30 11.34
C VAL A 216 -1.64 3.16 12.22
N GLY A 217 -0.98 2.98 13.37
CA GLY A 217 -1.27 1.91 14.32
C GLY A 217 -1.53 2.44 15.72
N GLY A 218 -2.62 2.01 16.35
CA GLY A 218 -3.00 2.48 17.69
C GLY A 218 -2.13 1.97 18.84
N SER A 219 -0.97 1.39 18.57
CA SER A 219 -0.05 0.94 19.63
C SER A 219 1.39 0.92 19.18
N TRP A 220 2.27 1.57 19.93
CA TRP A 220 3.72 1.38 19.84
C TRP A 220 4.18 -0.07 20.08
N GLY A 221 3.28 -0.95 20.57
CA GLY A 221 3.48 -2.38 20.66
C GLY A 221 3.84 -3.05 19.33
N PHE A 222 3.51 -2.45 18.18
CA PHE A 222 3.89 -2.97 16.85
C PHE A 222 5.40 -3.02 16.63
N VAL A 223 6.15 -2.08 17.21
CA VAL A 223 7.61 -1.93 17.01
C VAL A 223 8.40 -2.18 18.29
N SER A 224 7.80 -2.90 19.24
CA SER A 224 8.41 -3.27 20.52
C SER A 224 7.92 -4.66 20.97
N GLY A 225 8.42 -5.17 22.09
CA GLY A 225 8.04 -6.47 22.63
C GLY A 225 8.54 -7.64 21.79
N LEU A 226 9.68 -7.52 21.11
CA LEU A 226 10.18 -8.50 20.12
C LEU A 226 10.62 -9.84 20.73
N THR A 227 10.52 -9.97 22.04
CA THR A 227 10.62 -11.26 22.76
C THR A 227 9.42 -12.18 22.49
N PHE A 228 8.25 -11.62 22.12
CA PHE A 228 7.05 -12.35 21.77
C PHE A 228 7.00 -12.63 20.26
N GLN A 229 6.50 -13.83 19.90
CA GLN A 229 6.52 -14.31 18.51
C GLN A 229 5.76 -13.38 17.55
N GLY A 230 4.52 -12.99 17.88
CA GLY A 230 3.68 -12.16 17.01
C GLY A 230 4.32 -10.80 16.69
N HIS A 231 4.95 -10.16 17.68
CA HIS A 231 5.65 -8.88 17.48
C HIS A 231 6.89 -9.04 16.60
N ARG A 232 7.67 -10.10 16.82
CA ARG A 232 8.86 -10.38 16.01
C ARG A 232 8.51 -10.68 14.56
N GLU A 233 7.46 -11.47 14.32
CA GLU A 233 6.99 -11.77 12.96
C GLU A 233 6.42 -10.54 12.26
N PHE A 234 5.68 -9.69 12.99
CA PHE A 234 5.23 -8.40 12.48
C PHE A 234 6.40 -7.53 12.02
N VAL A 235 7.42 -7.33 12.87
CA VAL A 235 8.60 -6.55 12.48
C VAL A 235 9.38 -7.23 11.35
N ASP A 236 9.48 -8.56 11.34
CA ASP A 236 10.12 -9.27 10.23
C ASP A 236 9.40 -9.01 8.90
N LYS A 237 8.06 -9.07 8.89
CA LYS A 237 7.24 -8.75 7.73
C LYS A 237 7.34 -7.27 7.35
N LEU A 238 7.43 -6.36 8.30
CA LEU A 238 7.61 -4.93 8.04
C LEU A 238 8.95 -4.68 7.35
N LEU A 239 10.04 -5.26 7.88
CA LEU A 239 11.36 -5.16 7.28
C LEU A 239 11.39 -5.80 5.88
N GLN A 240 10.73 -6.94 5.68
CA GLN A 240 10.58 -7.52 4.35
C GLN A 240 9.79 -6.60 3.42
N TYR A 241 8.69 -6.04 3.88
CA TYR A 241 7.84 -5.12 3.11
C TYR A 241 8.62 -3.90 2.63
N VAL A 242 9.33 -3.21 3.54
CA VAL A 242 10.12 -2.01 3.19
C VAL A 242 11.35 -2.33 2.33
N SER A 243 11.91 -3.54 2.44
CA SER A 243 13.04 -3.97 1.59
C SER A 243 12.63 -4.36 0.19
N ARG A 244 11.38 -4.81 0.00
CA ARG A 244 10.87 -5.18 -1.31
C ARG A 244 10.57 -3.89 -2.05
N LYS A 245 11.26 -3.67 -3.17
CA LYS A 245 10.76 -2.77 -4.22
C LYS A 245 9.53 -3.43 -4.84
N LYS A 246 8.39 -3.33 -4.16
CA LYS A 246 7.14 -3.83 -4.73
C LYS A 246 6.72 -2.85 -5.81
N THR A 247 6.44 -3.36 -7.00
CA THR A 247 5.78 -2.52 -7.99
C THR A 247 4.38 -2.22 -7.52
N THR A 248 4.01 -0.95 -7.56
CA THR A 248 2.66 -0.49 -7.26
C THR A 248 2.09 0.20 -8.50
N ILE A 249 0.78 0.40 -8.51
CA ILE A 249 0.08 1.09 -9.60
C ILE A 249 0.66 2.50 -9.82
N PRO A 250 0.98 3.32 -8.79
CA PRO A 250 1.64 4.62 -8.99
C PRO A 250 3.05 4.56 -9.60
N PHE A 251 3.76 3.43 -9.49
CA PHE A 251 5.10 3.23 -10.05
C PHE A 251 5.09 2.47 -11.39
N TYR A 252 3.92 2.29 -12.01
CA TYR A 252 3.80 1.41 -13.17
C TYR A 252 4.70 1.83 -14.34
N ARG A 253 4.94 3.14 -14.54
CA ARG A 253 5.78 3.64 -15.64
C ARG A 253 7.23 3.24 -15.47
N GLU A 254 7.76 3.42 -14.27
CA GLU A 254 9.13 3.13 -13.92
C GLU A 254 9.38 1.61 -13.86
N ALA A 255 8.43 0.86 -13.30
CA ALA A 255 8.58 -0.56 -13.05
C ALA A 255 8.34 -1.45 -14.28
N PHE A 256 7.44 -1.04 -15.19
CA PHE A 256 7.13 -1.77 -16.41
C PHE A 256 7.80 -1.17 -17.65
N GLN A 257 8.86 -0.39 -17.48
CA GLN A 257 9.63 0.13 -18.62
C GLN A 257 10.22 -1.04 -19.45
N GLY A 258 10.03 -1.01 -20.76
CA GLY A 258 10.48 -2.09 -21.66
C GLY A 258 9.63 -3.37 -21.57
N ALA A 259 8.43 -3.29 -20.99
CA ALA A 259 7.57 -4.45 -20.79
C ALA A 259 7.15 -5.15 -22.10
N SER A 260 6.89 -6.45 -21.99
CA SER A 260 6.15 -7.22 -22.99
C SER A 260 4.66 -7.03 -22.76
N ILE A 261 3.99 -6.37 -23.71
CA ILE A 261 2.56 -6.05 -23.63
C ILE A 261 1.80 -7.13 -24.38
N VAL A 262 1.15 -8.00 -23.61
CA VAL A 262 0.43 -9.17 -24.14
C VAL A 262 -1.02 -8.81 -24.40
N THR A 263 -1.39 -8.92 -25.68
CA THR A 263 -2.79 -8.91 -26.15
C THR A 263 -3.13 -10.31 -26.67
N GLY A 264 -4.38 -10.75 -26.52
CA GLY A 264 -4.75 -12.07 -27.04
C GLY A 264 -5.21 -12.05 -28.50
N GLU A 265 -5.27 -13.22 -29.13
CA GLU A 265 -5.57 -13.37 -30.57
C GLU A 265 -6.98 -12.91 -30.97
N LYS A 266 -7.91 -12.90 -30.01
CA LYS A 266 -9.28 -12.41 -30.18
C LYS A 266 -9.43 -10.94 -29.77
N CYS A 267 -8.31 -10.24 -29.52
CA CYS A 267 -8.31 -8.84 -29.15
C CYS A 267 -9.06 -8.01 -30.20
N ARG A 268 -9.80 -7.02 -29.72
CA ARG A 268 -10.47 -6.07 -30.61
C ARG A 268 -9.45 -5.04 -31.08
N PRO A 269 -9.17 -4.91 -32.39
CA PRO A 269 -8.20 -3.95 -32.90
C PRO A 269 -8.45 -2.52 -32.44
N GLU A 270 -9.72 -2.14 -32.31
CA GLU A 270 -10.15 -0.79 -31.95
C GLU A 270 -10.02 -0.46 -30.46
N VAL A 271 -9.93 -1.45 -29.57
CA VAL A 271 -9.86 -1.22 -28.11
C VAL A 271 -8.58 -1.78 -27.52
N ASP A 272 -8.46 -3.10 -27.43
CA ASP A 272 -7.38 -3.74 -26.68
C ASP A 272 -6.02 -3.46 -27.34
N ARG A 273 -5.98 -3.49 -28.68
CA ARG A 273 -4.75 -3.18 -29.42
C ARG A 273 -4.39 -1.70 -29.35
N LYS A 274 -5.36 -0.79 -29.47
CA LYS A 274 -5.13 0.64 -29.29
C LYS A 274 -4.64 0.96 -27.87
N GLY A 275 -5.24 0.33 -26.86
CA GLY A 275 -4.80 0.43 -25.47
C GLY A 275 -3.38 -0.08 -25.27
N ALA A 276 -3.05 -1.23 -25.87
CA ALA A 276 -1.69 -1.75 -25.88
C ALA A 276 -0.69 -0.82 -26.58
N GLU A 277 -1.08 -0.14 -27.66
CA GLU A 277 -0.25 0.85 -28.35
C GLU A 277 0.01 2.09 -27.48
N ILE A 278 -0.99 2.58 -26.74
CA ILE A 278 -0.82 3.66 -25.75
C ILE A 278 0.19 3.24 -24.68
N LEU A 279 -0.01 2.08 -24.06
CA LEU A 279 0.90 1.56 -23.04
C LEU A 279 2.30 1.27 -23.61
N CYS A 280 2.39 0.80 -24.85
CA CYS A 280 3.67 0.58 -25.54
C CYS A 280 4.49 1.86 -25.64
N ASN A 281 3.82 2.98 -25.96
CA ASN A 281 4.46 4.28 -26.04
C ASN A 281 4.90 4.81 -24.67
N ILE A 282 4.02 4.71 -23.66
CA ILE A 282 4.29 5.18 -22.29
C ILE A 282 5.43 4.38 -21.64
N LEU A 283 5.42 3.07 -21.83
CA LEU A 283 6.36 2.15 -21.18
C LEU A 283 7.61 1.88 -22.00
N HIS A 284 7.67 2.38 -23.25
CA HIS A 284 8.72 2.00 -24.21
C HIS A 284 8.86 0.47 -24.36
N GLY A 285 7.73 -0.23 -24.34
CA GLY A 285 7.65 -1.70 -24.39
C GLY A 285 7.52 -2.26 -25.80
N GLU A 286 7.16 -3.53 -25.88
CA GLU A 286 6.87 -4.23 -27.14
C GLU A 286 5.56 -5.01 -27.04
N ILE A 287 4.67 -4.85 -28.03
CA ILE A 287 3.43 -5.61 -28.12
C ILE A 287 3.73 -7.00 -28.66
N SER A 288 3.29 -8.02 -27.93
CA SER A 288 3.44 -9.43 -28.29
C SER A 288 2.11 -10.18 -28.13
N SER A 289 1.95 -11.28 -28.87
CA SER A 289 0.87 -12.25 -28.64
C SER A 289 1.27 -13.36 -27.65
N GLN A 290 2.53 -13.38 -27.21
CA GLN A 290 3.09 -14.35 -26.28
C GLN A 290 3.86 -13.65 -25.15
N ASN A 291 3.79 -14.20 -23.94
CA ASN A 291 4.60 -13.71 -22.85
C ASN A 291 6.09 -13.98 -23.12
N THR A 292 6.93 -12.97 -22.90
CA THR A 292 8.38 -13.10 -22.99
C THR A 292 8.96 -13.12 -21.58
N PRO A 293 9.49 -14.25 -21.07
CA PRO A 293 9.83 -14.42 -19.65
C PRO A 293 10.92 -13.47 -19.11
N ALA A 294 11.60 -12.73 -19.97
CA ALA A 294 12.72 -11.87 -19.61
C ALA A 294 12.33 -10.39 -19.40
N ALA A 295 11.10 -10.00 -19.73
CA ALA A 295 10.63 -8.62 -19.59
C ALA A 295 9.45 -8.55 -18.61
N PRO A 296 9.23 -7.42 -17.91
CA PRO A 296 8.01 -7.19 -17.15
C PRO A 296 6.78 -7.43 -18.03
N THR A 297 5.73 -8.04 -17.49
CA THR A 297 4.55 -8.41 -18.27
C THR A 297 3.42 -7.42 -18.04
N VAL A 298 2.84 -6.91 -19.12
CA VAL A 298 1.59 -6.13 -19.09
C VAL A 298 0.53 -6.91 -19.84
N VAL A 299 -0.61 -7.15 -19.22
CA VAL A 299 -1.74 -7.88 -19.83
C VAL A 299 -2.85 -6.90 -20.15
N VAL A 300 -3.23 -6.83 -21.42
CA VAL A 300 -4.28 -5.94 -21.90
C VAL A 300 -5.47 -6.73 -22.44
N GLY A 301 -6.67 -6.35 -22.02
CA GLY A 301 -7.94 -6.94 -22.44
C GLY A 301 -8.38 -8.08 -21.52
N GLY A 302 -9.70 -8.20 -21.35
CA GLY A 302 -10.33 -9.11 -20.40
C GLY A 302 -10.22 -10.61 -20.73
N PRO A 303 -10.80 -11.47 -19.85
CA PRO A 303 -10.60 -12.92 -19.86
C PRO A 303 -11.14 -13.65 -21.09
N GLU A 304 -12.05 -13.03 -21.86
CA GLU A 304 -12.54 -13.61 -23.11
C GLU A 304 -11.53 -13.50 -24.25
N VAL A 305 -10.73 -12.43 -24.24
CA VAL A 305 -9.88 -12.05 -25.36
C VAL A 305 -8.41 -12.32 -25.10
N ASN A 306 -7.97 -12.36 -23.83
CA ASN A 306 -6.57 -12.55 -23.46
C ASN A 306 -6.32 -13.93 -22.82
N PRO A 307 -5.43 -14.76 -23.38
CA PRO A 307 -5.20 -16.13 -22.92
C PRO A 307 -4.55 -16.23 -21.54
N LEU A 308 -3.82 -15.21 -21.09
CA LEU A 308 -3.12 -15.25 -19.79
C LEU A 308 -4.06 -15.09 -18.59
N PHE A 309 -5.30 -14.66 -18.82
CA PHE A 309 -6.25 -14.43 -17.73
C PHE A 309 -6.61 -15.69 -16.96
N GLY A 310 -6.62 -16.86 -17.59
CA GLY A 310 -6.86 -18.12 -16.88
C GLY A 310 -5.81 -18.38 -15.80
N GLU A 311 -4.57 -17.93 -16.01
CA GLU A 311 -3.44 -18.10 -15.10
C GLU A 311 -3.37 -16.97 -14.07
N ILE A 312 -3.64 -15.72 -14.47
CA ILE A 312 -3.47 -14.54 -13.60
C ILE A 312 -4.68 -14.26 -12.71
N ASN A 313 -5.90 -14.56 -13.17
CA ASN A 313 -7.14 -14.19 -12.46
C ASN A 313 -7.20 -14.67 -10.99
N PRO A 314 -6.73 -15.87 -10.62
CA PRO A 314 -6.71 -16.31 -9.22
C PRO A 314 -5.89 -15.39 -8.28
N TYR A 315 -4.90 -14.69 -8.82
CA TYR A 315 -4.01 -13.81 -8.06
C TYR A 315 -4.54 -12.37 -7.93
N LEU A 316 -5.58 -12.00 -8.69
CA LEU A 316 -6.10 -10.64 -8.69
C LEU A 316 -6.90 -10.33 -7.41
N PRO A 317 -6.71 -9.15 -6.78
CA PRO A 317 -7.59 -8.67 -5.72
C PRO A 317 -9.05 -8.51 -6.18
N ILE A 318 -9.22 -8.15 -7.46
CA ILE A 318 -10.52 -8.02 -8.13
C ILE A 318 -10.58 -9.08 -9.23
N GLN A 319 -11.47 -10.07 -9.06
CA GLN A 319 -11.51 -11.25 -9.92
C GLN A 319 -12.61 -11.17 -10.97
N PHE A 320 -12.33 -11.71 -12.15
CA PHE A 320 -13.34 -11.96 -13.17
C PHE A 320 -13.99 -13.33 -12.96
N GLY A 321 -15.30 -13.40 -13.18
CA GLY A 321 -16.05 -14.65 -13.20
C GLY A 321 -17.04 -14.68 -14.36
N LYS A 322 -17.60 -15.86 -14.59
CA LYS A 322 -18.57 -16.07 -15.67
C LYS A 322 -19.71 -16.97 -15.22
N ASP A 323 -20.92 -16.46 -15.34
CA ASP A 323 -22.16 -17.23 -15.25
C ASP A 323 -22.75 -17.42 -16.67
N HIS A 324 -23.91 -16.84 -16.93
CA HIS A 324 -24.41 -16.58 -18.27
C HIS A 324 -23.74 -15.37 -18.94
N HIS A 325 -23.19 -14.44 -18.15
CA HIS A 325 -22.45 -13.25 -18.55
C HIS A 325 -21.12 -13.17 -17.79
N TRP A 326 -20.17 -12.40 -18.32
CA TRP A 326 -18.97 -12.04 -17.57
C TRP A 326 -19.31 -11.01 -16.49
N TYR A 327 -18.66 -11.13 -15.34
CA TYR A 327 -18.79 -10.22 -14.21
C TYR A 327 -17.44 -10.04 -13.49
N ILE A 328 -17.34 -8.97 -12.71
CA ILE A 328 -16.22 -8.70 -11.80
C ILE A 328 -16.72 -8.88 -10.37
N THR A 329 -15.89 -9.44 -9.49
CA THR A 329 -16.15 -9.52 -8.05
C THR A 329 -15.08 -8.76 -7.26
N ARG A 330 -15.54 -7.94 -6.32
CA ARG A 330 -14.74 -7.20 -5.35
C ARG A 330 -15.47 -7.22 -4.01
N ASP A 331 -14.78 -7.59 -2.94
CA ASP A 331 -15.31 -7.57 -1.55
C ASP A 331 -16.67 -8.27 -1.39
N GLY A 332 -16.88 -9.36 -2.13
CA GLY A 332 -18.14 -10.12 -2.14
C GLY A 332 -19.27 -9.50 -2.97
N HIS A 333 -19.07 -8.32 -3.55
CA HIS A 333 -20.00 -7.68 -4.47
C HIS A 333 -19.69 -8.07 -5.92
N THR A 334 -20.75 -8.24 -6.72
CA THR A 334 -20.67 -8.61 -8.14
C THR A 334 -21.11 -7.45 -9.01
N PHE A 335 -20.29 -7.12 -10.01
CA PHE A 335 -20.50 -6.03 -10.96
C PHE A 335 -20.66 -6.62 -12.36
N TYR A 336 -21.73 -6.23 -13.04
CA TYR A 336 -22.04 -6.62 -14.41
C TYR A 336 -22.08 -5.39 -15.29
N GLY A 337 -21.59 -5.49 -16.52
CA GLY A 337 -21.64 -4.41 -17.50
C GLY A 337 -20.31 -4.19 -18.20
N GLN A 338 -20.33 -3.75 -19.46
CA GLN A 338 -19.11 -3.53 -20.24
C GLN A 338 -18.30 -2.32 -19.77
N GLU A 339 -18.91 -1.45 -18.98
CA GLU A 339 -18.36 -0.23 -18.38
C GLU A 339 -17.37 -0.48 -17.23
N TYR A 340 -17.30 -1.70 -16.69
CA TYR A 340 -16.39 -2.02 -15.60
C TYR A 340 -15.03 -2.50 -16.10
N GLY A 341 -13.98 -1.84 -15.58
CA GLY A 341 -12.58 -2.14 -15.84
C GLY A 341 -11.79 -2.26 -14.54
N ILE A 342 -10.60 -2.81 -14.63
CA ILE A 342 -9.63 -2.86 -13.53
C ILE A 342 -8.24 -2.45 -14.01
N ILE A 343 -7.49 -1.89 -13.07
CA ILE A 343 -6.04 -1.81 -13.11
C ILE A 343 -5.55 -2.66 -11.93
N ALA A 344 -4.61 -3.57 -12.14
CA ALA A 344 -4.02 -4.31 -11.04
C ALA A 344 -2.51 -4.47 -11.22
N VAL A 345 -1.77 -4.42 -10.13
CA VAL A 345 -0.37 -4.87 -10.07
C VAL A 345 -0.30 -6.01 -9.06
N VAL A 346 0.08 -7.19 -9.54
CA VAL A 346 0.20 -8.41 -8.73
C VAL A 346 1.56 -9.05 -8.93
N THR A 347 2.11 -9.62 -7.85
CA THR A 347 3.32 -10.43 -7.92
C THR A 347 2.95 -11.91 -8.03
N VAL A 348 3.28 -12.54 -9.16
CA VAL A 348 3.02 -13.96 -9.43
C VAL A 348 4.36 -14.67 -9.59
N GLU A 349 4.61 -15.68 -8.75
CA GLU A 349 5.86 -16.47 -8.75
C GLU A 349 7.15 -15.62 -8.70
N GLY A 350 7.08 -14.44 -8.06
CA GLY A 350 8.21 -13.52 -7.91
C GLY A 350 8.37 -12.48 -9.03
N TYR A 351 7.42 -12.41 -9.97
CA TYR A 351 7.41 -11.41 -11.04
C TYR A 351 6.17 -10.54 -10.95
N ASP A 352 6.35 -9.23 -11.14
CA ASP A 352 5.23 -8.28 -11.17
C ASP A 352 4.54 -8.28 -12.53
N VAL A 353 3.21 -8.25 -12.51
CA VAL A 353 2.34 -8.22 -13.68
C VAL A 353 1.37 -7.05 -13.54
N LEU A 354 1.35 -6.18 -14.55
CA LEU A 354 0.35 -5.13 -14.69
C LEU A 354 -0.82 -5.66 -15.52
N VAL A 355 -2.03 -5.58 -14.99
CA VAL A 355 -3.26 -5.99 -15.67
C VAL A 355 -4.11 -4.76 -15.95
N VAL A 356 -4.51 -4.60 -17.21
CA VAL A 356 -5.38 -3.52 -17.68
C VAL A 356 -6.50 -4.13 -18.50
N ALA A 357 -7.66 -4.32 -17.88
CA ALA A 357 -8.71 -5.15 -18.46
C ALA A 357 -10.11 -4.74 -18.02
N GLY A 358 -11.12 -4.97 -18.86
CA GLY A 358 -12.51 -4.84 -18.47
C GLY A 358 -13.39 -5.98 -18.94
N LEU A 359 -14.66 -5.94 -18.49
CA LEU A 359 -15.70 -6.88 -18.92
C LEU A 359 -16.09 -6.71 -20.38
N GLY A 360 -15.84 -5.54 -20.94
CA GLY A 360 -15.95 -5.23 -22.35
C GLY A 360 -14.94 -4.18 -22.77
N GLY A 361 -15.06 -3.73 -24.01
CA GLY A 361 -14.12 -2.74 -24.55
C GLY A 361 -14.15 -1.41 -23.81
N THR A 362 -15.32 -0.97 -23.35
CA THR A 362 -15.47 0.28 -22.60
C THR A 362 -14.65 0.27 -21.30
N GLY A 363 -14.77 -0.78 -20.49
CA GLY A 363 -14.02 -0.93 -19.24
C GLY A 363 -12.51 -1.01 -19.46
N THR A 364 -12.05 -1.76 -20.48
CA THR A 364 -10.61 -1.79 -20.82
C THR A 364 -10.12 -0.40 -21.23
N ALA A 365 -10.87 0.32 -22.07
CA ALA A 365 -10.49 1.67 -22.49
C ALA A 365 -10.45 2.66 -21.32
N GLY A 366 -11.42 2.57 -20.40
CA GLY A 366 -11.42 3.35 -19.16
C GLY A 366 -10.18 3.09 -18.31
N ALA A 367 -9.81 1.82 -18.13
CA ALA A 367 -8.60 1.44 -17.39
C ALA A 367 -7.31 1.98 -18.02
N VAL A 368 -7.19 1.95 -19.35
CA VAL A 368 -6.06 2.57 -20.06
C VAL A 368 -6.05 4.08 -19.87
N ASN A 369 -7.21 4.75 -19.96
CA ASN A 369 -7.30 6.19 -19.79
C ASN A 369 -6.89 6.64 -18.38
N VAL A 370 -7.32 5.91 -17.35
CA VAL A 370 -6.92 6.16 -15.96
C VAL A 370 -5.40 6.01 -15.81
N LEU A 371 -4.77 4.98 -16.37
CA LEU A 371 -3.30 4.88 -16.30
C LEU A 371 -2.60 6.03 -17.00
N GLU A 372 -3.03 6.40 -18.21
CA GLU A 372 -2.44 7.50 -18.97
C GLU A 372 -2.47 8.83 -18.19
N HIS A 373 -3.54 9.05 -17.42
CA HIS A 373 -3.79 10.26 -16.64
C HIS A 373 -3.84 9.98 -15.12
N ILE A 374 -3.05 9.03 -14.63
CA ILE A 374 -3.19 8.49 -13.26
C ILE A 374 -3.13 9.56 -12.16
N GLU A 375 -2.34 10.61 -12.39
CA GLU A 375 -2.15 11.74 -11.46
C GLU A 375 -3.42 12.59 -11.29
N ASP A 376 -4.39 12.48 -12.21
CA ASP A 376 -5.66 13.22 -12.17
C ASP A 376 -6.73 12.48 -11.33
N TYR A 377 -6.44 11.27 -10.85
CA TYR A 377 -7.40 10.42 -10.14
C TYR A 377 -6.98 10.14 -8.69
N ALA A 378 -7.95 10.27 -7.77
CA ALA A 378 -7.84 9.68 -6.44
C ALA A 378 -8.15 8.17 -6.54
N LEU A 379 -7.17 7.33 -6.23
CA LEU A 379 -7.29 5.89 -6.38
C LEU A 379 -7.84 5.23 -5.12
N VAL A 380 -8.85 4.37 -5.29
CA VAL A 380 -9.40 3.52 -4.23
C VAL A 380 -8.89 2.10 -4.44
N TYR A 381 -8.06 1.63 -3.50
CA TYR A 381 -7.36 0.37 -3.64
C TYR A 381 -8.12 -0.79 -3.00
N THR A 382 -8.02 -1.94 -3.65
CA THR A 382 -8.37 -3.27 -3.12
C THR A 382 -7.11 -4.10 -3.06
N TYR A 383 -6.91 -4.82 -1.96
CA TYR A 383 -5.70 -5.60 -1.72
C TYR A 383 -5.99 -7.09 -1.56
N ASN A 384 -4.99 -7.90 -1.87
CA ASN A 384 -4.88 -9.27 -1.41
C ASN A 384 -3.40 -9.58 -1.12
N GLU A 385 -3.05 -10.84 -0.87
CA GLU A 385 -1.67 -11.25 -0.62
C GLU A 385 -0.72 -10.98 -1.80
N TYR A 386 -1.22 -11.03 -3.04
CA TYR A 386 -0.39 -10.88 -4.24
C TYR A 386 -0.18 -9.42 -4.64
N GLY A 387 -1.13 -8.53 -4.38
CA GLY A 387 -1.10 -7.22 -5.02
C GLY A 387 -2.18 -6.24 -4.61
N GLU A 388 -2.29 -5.22 -5.46
CA GLU A 388 -3.27 -4.16 -5.36
C GLU A 388 -4.02 -4.00 -6.69
N ALA A 389 -5.28 -3.61 -6.61
CA ALA A 389 -6.12 -3.35 -7.76
C ALA A 389 -7.05 -2.17 -7.51
N VAL A 390 -7.47 -1.53 -8.59
CA VAL A 390 -8.43 -0.44 -8.62
C VAL A 390 -9.59 -0.85 -9.53
N LEU A 391 -10.83 -0.68 -9.05
CA LEU A 391 -12.03 -0.89 -9.85
C LEU A 391 -12.41 0.44 -10.53
N ILE A 392 -12.80 0.36 -11.79
CA ILE A 392 -13.17 1.52 -12.59
C ILE A 392 -14.56 1.29 -13.17
N ASN A 393 -15.40 2.33 -13.11
CA ASN A 393 -16.67 2.39 -13.80
C ASN A 393 -16.66 3.58 -14.77
N VAL A 394 -17.03 3.33 -16.03
CA VAL A 394 -17.10 4.36 -17.07
C VAL A 394 -18.56 4.67 -17.38
N SER A 395 -19.01 5.88 -17.07
CA SER A 395 -20.33 6.39 -17.45
C SER A 395 -20.23 7.43 -18.57
N GLY A 396 -21.30 7.59 -19.36
CA GLY A 396 -21.31 8.49 -20.53
C GLY A 396 -22.12 7.91 -21.69
N ASP A 397 -21.92 8.43 -22.91
CA ASP A 397 -22.76 8.07 -24.06
C ASP A 397 -22.65 6.56 -24.40
N VAL A 398 -23.72 5.85 -24.06
CA VAL A 398 -23.83 4.40 -24.07
C VAL A 398 -24.11 3.93 -25.50
N ASN A 399 -23.08 3.73 -26.31
CA ASN A 399 -23.12 2.83 -27.48
C ASN A 399 -21.79 2.82 -28.23
N LEU A 400 -20.84 1.93 -27.94
CA LEU A 400 -19.73 1.72 -28.87
C LEU A 400 -19.35 0.23 -29.01
N ASN A 401 -20.20 -0.52 -29.71
CA ASN A 401 -19.79 -1.66 -30.56
C ASN A 401 -19.01 -1.16 -31.82
N GLY A 402 -18.17 -0.14 -31.68
CA GLY A 402 -17.49 0.57 -32.77
C GLY A 402 -17.32 2.06 -32.43
N ILE A 403 -16.18 2.41 -31.84
CA ILE A 403 -15.89 3.72 -31.21
C ILE A 403 -15.60 4.81 -32.27
N GLN A 404 -16.19 6.01 -32.10
CA GLN A 404 -15.57 7.26 -32.54
C GLN A 404 -14.67 7.80 -31.41
N ASP A 405 -13.50 8.26 -31.80
CA ASP A 405 -12.23 8.09 -31.10
C ASP A 405 -11.98 8.94 -29.85
N THR A 406 -12.94 9.76 -29.44
CA THR A 406 -12.84 10.70 -28.31
C THR A 406 -14.25 11.16 -27.96
N SER A 407 -14.87 10.60 -26.92
CA SER A 407 -16.07 11.22 -26.37
C SER A 407 -15.61 12.22 -25.33
N GLU A 408 -15.84 13.51 -25.58
CA GLU A 408 -15.63 14.61 -24.63
C GLU A 408 -16.57 14.53 -23.39
N SER A 409 -17.27 13.40 -23.21
CA SER A 409 -18.36 13.21 -22.24
C SER A 409 -18.23 11.95 -21.38
N TRP A 410 -17.06 11.32 -21.34
CA TRP A 410 -16.80 10.22 -20.39
C TRP A 410 -16.65 10.77 -18.98
N GLU A 411 -17.36 10.15 -18.06
CA GLU A 411 -17.16 10.29 -16.62
C GLU A 411 -16.59 8.98 -16.12
N ILE A 412 -15.37 9.02 -15.58
CA ILE A 412 -14.72 7.84 -15.00
C ILE A 412 -14.79 7.95 -13.49
N LEU A 413 -15.43 6.96 -12.88
CA LEU A 413 -15.48 6.80 -11.43
C LEU A 413 -14.51 5.70 -11.03
N VAL A 414 -13.54 6.05 -10.19
CA VAL A 414 -12.70 5.08 -9.49
C VAL A 414 -13.45 4.64 -8.24
N LEU A 415 -13.74 3.34 -8.17
CA LEU A 415 -14.56 2.73 -7.13
C LEU A 415 -13.71 2.07 -6.07
#